data_AF-A0AAE4MCP1-F1
#
_entry.id   AF-A0AAE4MCP1-F1
#
_cell.length_a   1.000
_cell.length_b   1.000
_cell.length_c   1.000
_cell.angle_alpha   90.00
_cell.angle_beta   90.00
_cell.angle_gamma   90.00
#
_symmetry.space_group_name_H-M   'P 1'
#
loop_
_entity.id
_entity.type
_entity.pdbx_description
1 polymer ?
#
loop_
_entity_poly.entity_id
_entity_poly.type
_entity_poly.pdbx_seq_one_letter_code
_entity_poly.pdbx_strand_id
1 'polypeptide(L)'
;MMEKSLEIYSAEAVVDDVAAALSLVNAAAKTANAVIVLFDAEKITGPNHIRSAVMHAERSFASGKPVARTLSMEILLYASGQRQCSFAPQFGLHLEKNYLYVAVLGGDFAKARDLLLDVAVPKDHQMTANVSVLMELFGITAEEIEVVGVERIEELVLERVAMMDAYK
;
A
#
# COMPACT_ATOMS: atom_id res chain seq x y z
N MET A 1 -1.81 13.14 20.01
CA MET A 1 -2.55 12.20 19.14
C MET A 1 -2.03 10.82 19.47
N MET A 2 -2.91 9.85 19.80
CA MET A 2 -2.47 8.45 19.91
C MET A 2 -1.98 8.02 18.54
N GLU A 3 -0.71 7.62 18.46
CA GLU A 3 -0.15 6.95 17.28
C GLU A 3 -0.99 5.69 17.06
N LYS A 4 -1.69 5.61 15.92
CA LYS A 4 -2.48 4.42 15.61
C LYS A 4 -1.49 3.30 15.32
N SER A 5 -1.69 2.13 15.92
CA SER A 5 -0.88 0.95 15.62
C SER A 5 -1.03 0.58 14.15
N LEU A 6 0.08 0.36 13.46
CA LEU A 6 0.13 -0.12 12.09
C LEU A 6 0.72 -1.53 12.07
N GLU A 7 -0.12 -2.50 11.73
CA GLU A 7 0.26 -3.89 11.52
C GLU A 7 0.28 -4.22 10.03
N ILE A 8 1.29 -4.96 9.59
CA ILE A 8 1.49 -5.35 8.19
C ILE A 8 1.80 -6.84 8.14
N TYR A 9 1.11 -7.59 7.28
CA TYR A 9 1.36 -9.02 7.05
C TYR A 9 1.20 -9.39 5.57
N SER A 10 1.85 -10.48 5.16
CA SER A 10 1.72 -11.00 3.79
C SER A 10 0.47 -11.88 3.66
N ALA A 11 -0.15 -11.86 2.49
CA ALA A 11 -1.26 -12.75 2.15
C ALA A 11 -1.29 -13.08 0.65
N GLU A 12 -2.10 -14.05 0.27
CA GLU A 12 -2.45 -14.32 -1.13
C GLU A 12 -3.97 -14.32 -1.28
N ALA A 13 -4.45 -13.90 -2.45
CA ALA A 13 -5.87 -13.96 -2.80
C ALA A 13 -6.03 -14.41 -4.25
N VAL A 14 -7.17 -15.04 -4.55
CA VAL A 14 -7.64 -15.22 -5.94
C VAL A 14 -8.95 -14.44 -6.05
N VAL A 15 -8.98 -13.46 -6.96
CA VAL A 15 -10.06 -12.49 -7.05
C VAL A 15 -10.75 -12.58 -8.40
N ASP A 16 -12.00 -13.03 -8.41
CA ASP A 16 -12.82 -13.08 -9.64
C ASP A 16 -13.63 -11.80 -9.85
N ASP A 17 -13.90 -11.07 -8.77
CA ASP A 17 -14.59 -9.77 -8.78
C ASP A 17 -13.96 -8.83 -7.74
N VAL A 18 -13.22 -7.84 -8.24
CA VAL A 18 -12.53 -6.85 -7.41
C VAL A 18 -13.52 -6.02 -6.60
N ALA A 19 -14.69 -5.67 -7.15
CA ALA A 19 -15.68 -4.84 -6.46
C ALA A 19 -16.33 -5.61 -5.29
N ALA A 20 -16.61 -6.90 -5.49
CA ALA A 20 -17.10 -7.78 -4.43
C ALA A 20 -16.05 -7.95 -3.32
N ALA A 21 -14.78 -8.22 -3.67
CA ALA A 21 -13.69 -8.36 -2.71
C ALA A 21 -13.49 -7.06 -1.89
N LEU A 22 -13.46 -5.89 -2.55
CA LEU A 22 -13.35 -4.61 -1.87
C LEU A 22 -14.54 -4.32 -0.94
N SER A 23 -15.74 -4.80 -1.29
CA SER A 23 -16.92 -4.67 -0.42
C SER A 23 -16.74 -5.45 0.89
N LEU A 24 -16.17 -6.65 0.83
CA LEU A 24 -15.83 -7.45 2.01
C LEU A 24 -14.75 -6.77 2.87
N VAL A 25 -13.68 -6.27 2.24
CA VAL A 25 -12.61 -5.51 2.92
C VAL A 25 -13.20 -4.29 3.65
N ASN A 26 -14.08 -3.53 2.99
CA ASN A 26 -14.72 -2.36 3.60
C ASN A 26 -15.63 -2.73 4.78
N ALA A 27 -16.36 -3.85 4.69
CA ALA A 27 -17.17 -4.36 5.79
C ALA A 27 -16.29 -4.80 6.98
N ALA A 28 -15.16 -5.46 6.73
CA ALA A 28 -14.19 -5.84 7.74
C ALA A 28 -13.58 -4.62 8.43
N ALA A 29 -13.13 -3.62 7.65
CA ALA A 29 -12.58 -2.36 8.14
C ALA A 29 -13.55 -1.64 9.08
N LYS A 30 -14.82 -1.51 8.67
CA LYS A 30 -15.89 -0.91 9.50
C LYS A 30 -16.11 -1.69 10.80
N THR A 31 -16.14 -3.02 10.71
CA THR A 31 -16.44 -3.90 11.85
C THR A 31 -15.29 -3.96 12.87
N ALA A 32 -14.06 -3.81 12.42
CA ALA A 32 -12.86 -3.74 13.24
C ALA A 32 -12.50 -2.30 13.69
N ASN A 33 -13.24 -1.29 13.21
CA ASN A 33 -12.93 0.13 13.40
C ASN A 33 -11.48 0.47 13.01
N ALA A 34 -11.04 -0.09 11.88
CA ALA A 34 -9.69 0.03 11.36
C ALA A 34 -9.70 0.56 9.92
N VAL A 35 -8.56 1.09 9.46
CA VAL A 35 -8.33 1.31 8.03
C VAL A 35 -7.54 0.12 7.50
N ILE A 36 -8.08 -0.53 6.48
CA ILE A 36 -7.46 -1.71 5.85
C ILE A 36 -7.08 -1.34 4.42
N VAL A 37 -5.84 -1.65 4.03
CA VAL A 37 -5.34 -1.48 2.66
C VAL A 37 -4.64 -2.77 2.23
N LEU A 38 -5.04 -3.29 1.07
CA LEU A 38 -4.40 -4.43 0.43
C LEU A 38 -3.53 -3.87 -0.69
N PHE A 39 -2.23 -4.15 -0.64
CA PHE A 39 -1.26 -3.73 -1.65
C PHE A 39 -0.82 -4.91 -2.48
N ASP A 40 -0.73 -4.71 -3.79
CA ASP A 40 -0.07 -5.62 -4.70
C ASP A 40 1.43 -5.69 -4.38
N ALA A 41 1.87 -6.84 -3.83
CA ALA A 41 3.25 -7.04 -3.43
C ALA A 41 4.23 -7.04 -4.62
N GLU A 42 3.76 -7.20 -5.86
CA GLU A 42 4.59 -7.06 -7.07
C GLU A 42 4.95 -5.60 -7.37
N LYS A 43 4.37 -4.65 -6.64
CA LYS A 43 4.59 -3.20 -6.82
C LYS A 43 5.12 -2.51 -5.56
N ILE A 44 5.45 -3.28 -4.53
CA ILE A 44 5.92 -2.79 -3.23
C ILE A 44 7.31 -3.34 -2.92
N THR A 45 8.22 -2.49 -2.43
CA THR A 45 9.58 -2.89 -2.01
C THR A 45 9.60 -3.63 -0.68
N GLY A 46 8.62 -3.35 0.19
CA GLY A 46 8.44 -4.02 1.48
C GLY A 46 7.66 -3.18 2.49
N PRO A 47 7.66 -3.58 3.78
CA PRO A 47 6.92 -2.89 4.83
C PRO A 47 7.33 -1.42 5.05
N ASN A 48 8.60 -1.05 4.82
CA ASN A 48 9.06 0.34 4.98
C ASN A 48 8.37 1.29 3.99
N HIS A 49 8.19 0.84 2.75
CA HIS A 49 7.43 1.57 1.74
C HIS A 49 5.98 1.82 2.19
N ILE A 50 5.31 0.80 2.73
CA ILE A 50 3.94 0.93 3.26
C ILE A 50 3.91 1.89 4.46
N ARG A 51 4.85 1.78 5.40
CA ARG A 51 4.93 2.67 6.56
C ARG A 51 5.11 4.13 6.14
N SER A 52 5.97 4.38 5.15
CA SER A 52 6.16 5.71 4.57
C SER A 52 4.86 6.23 3.97
N ALA A 53 4.20 5.44 3.13
CA ALA A 53 2.93 5.82 2.51
C ALA A 53 1.83 6.13 3.56
N VAL A 54 1.73 5.32 4.62
CA VAL A 54 0.79 5.57 5.72
C VAL A 54 1.09 6.88 6.44
N MET A 55 2.36 7.11 6.81
CA MET A 55 2.78 8.33 7.48
C MET A 55 2.44 9.58 6.66
N HIS A 56 2.77 9.56 5.37
CA HIS A 56 2.49 10.68 4.47
C HIS A 56 0.99 10.90 4.27
N ALA A 57 0.20 9.84 4.12
CA ALA A 57 -1.26 9.92 3.99
C ALA A 57 -1.93 10.49 5.25
N GLU A 58 -1.54 10.02 6.44
CA GLU A 58 -2.05 10.56 7.71
C GLU A 58 -1.72 12.04 7.87
N ARG A 59 -0.50 12.45 7.51
CA ARG A 59 -0.09 13.85 7.51
C ARG A 59 -0.92 14.69 6.53
N SER A 60 -1.16 14.17 5.33
CA SER A 60 -1.99 14.81 4.31
C SER A 60 -3.41 15.07 4.82
N PHE A 61 -4.03 14.05 5.44
CA PHE A 61 -5.34 14.17 6.09
C PHE A 61 -5.35 15.16 7.26
N ALA A 62 -4.35 15.10 8.14
CA ALA A 62 -4.24 16.01 9.28
C ALA A 62 -4.07 17.47 8.85
N SER A 63 -3.45 17.72 7.69
CA SER A 63 -3.29 19.06 7.12
C SER A 63 -4.57 19.62 6.45
N GLY A 64 -5.62 18.80 6.32
CA GLY A 64 -6.89 19.19 5.70
C GLY A 64 -6.85 19.33 4.17
N LYS A 65 -5.77 18.87 3.52
CA LYS A 65 -5.58 18.92 2.06
C LYS A 65 -5.29 17.54 1.45
N PRO A 66 -6.10 16.50 1.73
CA PRO A 66 -5.92 15.21 1.08
C PRO A 66 -6.28 15.29 -0.40
N VAL A 67 -5.65 14.44 -1.22
CA VAL A 67 -5.96 14.33 -2.66
C VAL A 67 -7.14 13.38 -2.87
N ALA A 68 -7.19 12.29 -2.10
CA ALA A 68 -8.22 11.27 -2.13
C ALA A 68 -9.31 11.50 -1.06
N ARG A 69 -10.46 10.87 -1.27
CA ARG A 69 -11.65 10.99 -0.39
C ARG A 69 -11.58 10.15 0.89
N THR A 70 -10.75 9.11 0.89
CA THR A 70 -10.60 8.19 2.03
C THR A 70 -9.12 8.02 2.36
N LEU A 71 -8.83 7.72 3.62
CA LEU A 71 -7.45 7.49 4.05
C LEU A 71 -6.84 6.26 3.37
N SER A 72 -7.60 5.18 3.18
CA SER A 72 -7.14 3.99 2.45
C SER A 72 -6.68 4.30 1.03
N MET A 73 -7.42 5.17 0.33
CA MET A 73 -7.10 5.57 -1.03
C MET A 73 -5.92 6.55 -1.10
N GLU A 74 -5.80 7.45 -0.11
CA GLU A 74 -4.64 8.33 0.02
C GLU A 74 -3.37 7.54 0.31
N ILE A 75 -3.45 6.50 1.14
CA ILE A 75 -2.34 5.57 1.40
C ILE A 75 -1.89 4.90 0.11
N LEU A 76 -2.82 4.36 -0.71
CA LEU A 76 -2.47 3.79 -2.02
C LEU A 76 -1.87 4.83 -2.96
N LEU A 77 -2.35 6.08 -2.92
CA LEU A 77 -1.79 7.16 -3.72
C LEU A 77 -0.33 7.44 -3.34
N TYR A 78 -0.03 7.56 -2.04
CA TYR A 78 1.34 7.72 -1.59
C TYR A 78 2.21 6.50 -1.92
N ALA A 79 1.70 5.28 -1.76
CA ALA A 79 2.44 4.07 -2.12
C ALA A 79 2.73 3.98 -3.63
N SER A 80 1.92 4.62 -4.46
CA SER A 80 2.20 4.68 -5.90
C SER A 80 3.30 5.68 -6.26
N GLY A 81 3.69 6.60 -5.36
CA GLY A 81 4.59 7.70 -5.67
C GLY A 81 4.03 8.70 -6.71
N GLN A 82 2.73 8.59 -7.03
CA GLN A 82 2.07 9.31 -8.11
C GLN A 82 0.95 10.19 -7.57
N ARG A 83 0.65 11.30 -8.25
CA ARG A 83 -0.40 12.25 -7.84
C ARG A 83 -1.77 11.97 -8.44
N GLN A 84 -1.83 11.13 -9.47
CA GLN A 84 -3.09 10.86 -10.15
C GLN A 84 -3.87 9.78 -9.40
N CYS A 85 -4.99 10.17 -8.79
CA CYS A 85 -5.88 9.25 -8.06
C CYS A 85 -6.35 8.05 -8.90
N SER A 86 -6.45 8.20 -10.22
CA SER A 86 -6.82 7.11 -11.13
C SER A 86 -5.78 6.00 -11.21
N PHE A 87 -4.53 6.25 -10.81
CA PHE A 87 -3.43 5.30 -10.90
C PHE A 87 -3.29 4.45 -9.62
N ALA A 88 -3.57 5.04 -8.47
CA ALA A 88 -3.47 4.38 -7.16
C ALA A 88 -4.18 3.01 -7.02
N PRO A 89 -5.36 2.73 -7.64
CA PRO A 89 -5.97 1.41 -7.53
C PRO A 89 -5.12 0.29 -8.14
N GLN A 90 -4.20 0.61 -9.06
CA GLN A 90 -3.29 -0.37 -9.66
C GLN A 90 -2.27 -0.91 -8.65
N PHE A 91 -2.08 -0.24 -7.50
CA PHE A 91 -1.23 -0.71 -6.39
C PHE A 91 -2.01 -1.58 -5.39
N GLY A 92 -3.31 -1.80 -5.61
CA GLY A 92 -4.15 -2.65 -4.78
C GLY A 92 -4.54 -3.96 -5.45
N LEU A 93 -5.69 -4.51 -5.05
CA LEU A 93 -6.24 -5.75 -5.61
C LEU A 93 -6.49 -5.65 -7.12
N HIS A 94 -6.15 -6.73 -7.83
CA HIS A 94 -6.49 -6.95 -9.23
C HIS A 94 -7.19 -8.32 -9.41
N LEU A 95 -7.64 -8.62 -10.62
CA LEU A 95 -8.23 -9.92 -10.93
C LEU A 95 -7.20 -11.05 -10.84
N GLU A 96 -7.69 -12.27 -10.71
CA GLU A 96 -6.90 -13.51 -10.63
C GLU A 96 -6.00 -13.55 -9.38
N LYS A 97 -4.81 -14.12 -9.50
CA LYS A 97 -3.91 -14.36 -8.38
C LYS A 97 -3.22 -13.08 -7.95
N ASN A 98 -3.37 -12.74 -6.67
CA ASN A 98 -2.72 -11.60 -6.03
C ASN A 98 -1.75 -12.10 -4.96
N TYR A 99 -0.57 -11.52 -4.93
CA TYR A 99 0.34 -11.56 -3.78
C TYR A 99 0.24 -10.23 -3.06
N LEU A 100 0.03 -10.25 -1.75
CA LEU A 100 -0.43 -9.06 -1.03
C LEU A 100 0.43 -8.75 0.18
N TYR A 101 0.61 -7.46 0.42
CA TYR A 101 0.76 -6.93 1.77
C TYR A 101 -0.58 -6.39 2.24
N VAL A 102 -1.02 -6.79 3.43
CA VAL A 102 -2.21 -6.25 4.08
C VAL A 102 -1.75 -5.34 5.22
N ALA A 103 -2.13 -4.07 5.16
CA ALA A 103 -1.93 -3.11 6.23
C ALA A 103 -3.24 -2.86 6.97
N VAL A 104 -3.16 -2.91 8.30
CA VAL A 104 -4.27 -2.59 9.20
C VAL A 104 -3.81 -1.47 10.14
N LEU A 105 -4.47 -0.33 10.04
CA LEU A 105 -4.16 0.89 10.78
C LEU A 105 -5.26 1.19 11.82
N GLY A 106 -4.86 1.16 13.10
CA GLY A 106 -5.74 1.33 14.25
C GLY A 106 -6.75 0.19 14.41
N GLY A 107 -7.71 0.38 15.32
CA GLY A 107 -8.80 -0.57 15.55
C GLY A 107 -8.34 -1.90 16.16
N ASP A 108 -9.16 -2.93 15.97
CA ASP A 108 -8.89 -4.31 16.43
C ASP A 108 -8.24 -5.13 15.31
N PHE A 109 -6.92 -5.28 15.37
CA PHE A 109 -6.14 -6.01 14.38
C PHE A 109 -6.55 -7.48 14.26
N ALA A 110 -6.74 -8.17 15.40
CA ALA A 110 -7.07 -9.59 15.39
C ALA A 110 -8.42 -9.82 14.71
N LYS A 111 -9.41 -9.00 15.05
CA LYS A 111 -10.73 -9.06 14.41
C LYS A 111 -10.68 -8.69 12.93
N ALA A 112 -9.89 -7.68 12.53
CA ALA A 112 -9.71 -7.33 11.13
C ALA A 112 -9.10 -8.50 10.34
N ARG A 113 -8.05 -9.12 10.88
CA ARG A 113 -7.38 -10.27 10.27
C ARG A 113 -8.33 -11.47 10.13
N ASP A 114 -9.10 -11.79 11.16
CA ASP A 114 -10.06 -12.90 11.13
C ASP A 114 -11.15 -12.67 10.07
N LEU A 115 -11.68 -11.46 9.97
CA LEU A 115 -12.70 -11.10 8.96
C LEU A 115 -12.17 -11.10 7.52
N LEU A 116 -10.85 -11.02 7.34
CA LEU A 116 -10.21 -11.04 6.02
C LEU A 116 -9.83 -12.45 5.55
N LEU A 117 -9.98 -13.49 6.38
CA LEU A 117 -9.59 -14.85 5.99
C LEU A 117 -10.35 -15.37 4.76
N ASP A 118 -11.57 -14.89 4.53
CA ASP A 118 -12.37 -15.21 3.34
C ASP A 118 -11.95 -14.44 2.08
N VAL A 119 -11.10 -13.41 2.23
CA VAL A 119 -10.63 -12.55 1.13
C VAL A 119 -9.18 -12.85 0.78
N ALA A 120 -8.31 -12.95 1.79
CA ALA A 120 -6.87 -13.09 1.62
C ALA A 120 -6.30 -14.02 2.70
N VAL A 121 -5.61 -15.07 2.25
CA VAL A 121 -5.03 -16.10 3.11
C VAL A 121 -3.63 -15.64 3.57
N PRO A 122 -3.38 -15.47 4.87
CA PRO A 122 -2.07 -15.05 5.38
C PRO A 122 -0.95 -16.01 4.98
N LYS A 123 0.25 -15.46 4.75
CA LYS A 123 1.47 -16.21 4.41
C LYS A 123 2.64 -15.76 5.29
N ASP A 124 3.56 -16.69 5.55
CA ASP A 124 4.73 -16.42 6.38
C ASP A 124 5.90 -15.80 5.59
N HIS A 125 5.92 -15.96 4.27
CA HIS A 125 6.95 -15.35 3.43
C HIS A 125 6.52 -13.99 2.91
N GLN A 126 7.48 -13.09 2.78
CA GLN A 126 7.32 -11.82 2.09
C GLN A 126 7.68 -12.00 0.62
N MET A 127 6.90 -11.39 -0.26
CA MET A 127 7.26 -11.22 -1.66
C MET A 127 7.65 -9.76 -1.86
N THR A 128 8.67 -9.52 -2.68
CA THR A 128 9.10 -8.18 -3.04
C THR A 128 9.01 -8.00 -4.54
N ALA A 129 8.67 -6.79 -4.95
CA ALA A 129 8.62 -6.41 -6.36
C ALA A 129 9.96 -6.66 -7.07
N ASN A 130 9.87 -7.01 -8.36
CA ASN A 130 11.04 -7.06 -9.23
C ASN A 130 11.56 -5.63 -9.49
N VAL A 131 12.89 -5.48 -9.51
CA VAL A 131 13.55 -4.17 -9.71
C VAL A 131 13.08 -3.49 -10.99
N SER A 132 12.98 -4.22 -12.10
CA SER A 132 12.53 -3.67 -13.38
C SER A 132 11.11 -3.09 -13.32
N VAL A 133 10.21 -3.75 -12.58
CA VAL A 133 8.84 -3.26 -12.36
C VAL A 133 8.86 -1.98 -11.54
N LEU A 134 9.66 -1.93 -10.47
CA LEU A 134 9.82 -0.72 -9.67
C LEU A 134 10.42 0.43 -10.49
N MET A 135 11.40 0.16 -11.33
CA MET A 135 11.99 1.17 -12.21
C MET A 135 10.96 1.79 -13.14
N GLU A 136 10.14 0.95 -13.78
CA GLU A 136 9.07 1.41 -14.66
C GLU A 136 8.02 2.24 -13.91
N LEU A 137 7.51 1.74 -12.79
CA LEU A 137 6.42 2.38 -12.04
C LEU A 137 6.83 3.72 -11.42
N PHE A 138 8.06 3.82 -10.93
CA PHE A 138 8.57 4.99 -10.21
C PHE A 138 9.45 5.90 -11.08
N GLY A 139 9.61 5.59 -12.36
CA GLY A 139 10.46 6.35 -13.28
C GLY A 139 11.91 6.42 -12.80
N ILE A 140 12.42 5.32 -12.23
CA ILE A 140 13.82 5.23 -11.77
C ILE A 140 14.66 4.78 -12.95
N THR A 141 15.67 5.58 -13.31
CA THR A 141 16.48 5.33 -14.51
C THR A 141 17.62 4.36 -14.25
N ALA A 142 18.19 3.81 -15.32
CA ALA A 142 19.36 2.94 -15.22
C ALA A 142 20.56 3.71 -14.64
N GLU A 143 20.74 4.98 -15.01
CA GLU A 143 21.80 5.85 -14.49
C GLU A 143 21.65 6.08 -12.98
N GLU A 144 20.43 6.23 -12.46
CA GLU A 144 20.22 6.33 -11.01
C GLU A 144 20.66 5.05 -10.30
N ILE A 145 20.30 3.88 -10.85
CA ILE A 145 20.71 2.58 -10.31
C ILE A 145 22.23 2.36 -10.39
N GLU A 146 22.87 2.79 -11.47
CA GLU A 146 24.34 2.74 -11.60
C GLU A 146 25.04 3.58 -10.53
N VAL A 147 24.44 4.71 -10.11
CA VAL A 147 25.01 5.60 -9.10
C VAL A 147 24.84 5.06 -7.69
N VAL A 148 23.64 4.58 -7.33
CA VAL A 148 23.35 4.19 -5.94
C VAL A 148 23.47 2.69 -5.66
N GLY A 149 23.45 1.85 -6.70
CA GLY A 149 23.38 0.39 -6.56
C GLY A 149 21.95 -0.13 -6.47
N VAL A 150 21.72 -1.31 -7.03
CA VAL A 150 20.39 -1.93 -7.10
C VAL A 150 19.80 -2.23 -5.71
N GLU A 151 20.67 -2.47 -4.72
CA GLU A 151 20.30 -2.71 -3.33
C GLU A 151 19.62 -1.50 -2.67
N ARG A 152 19.77 -0.30 -3.24
CA ARG A 152 19.16 0.94 -2.74
C ARG A 152 17.90 1.33 -3.52
N ILE A 153 17.33 0.44 -4.32
CA ILE A 153 16.07 0.68 -5.04
C ILE A 153 14.94 1.11 -4.08
N GLU A 154 14.88 0.55 -2.87
CA GLU A 154 13.89 0.95 -1.87
C GLU A 154 14.04 2.43 -1.48
N GLU A 155 15.28 2.93 -1.34
CA GLU A 155 15.51 4.34 -1.00
C GLU A 155 15.03 5.28 -2.10
N LEU A 156 15.26 4.92 -3.37
CA LEU A 156 14.77 5.69 -4.51
C LEU A 156 13.24 5.70 -4.55
N VAL A 157 12.60 4.56 -4.32
CA VAL A 157 11.12 4.48 -4.22
C VAL A 157 10.61 5.37 -3.08
N LEU A 158 11.21 5.29 -1.89
CA LEU A 158 10.85 6.12 -0.74
C LEU A 158 11.03 7.62 -1.01
N GLU A 159 12.04 7.99 -1.80
CA GLU A 159 12.22 9.37 -2.26
C GLU A 159 11.03 9.83 -3.12
N ARG A 160 10.55 9.00 -4.05
CA ARG A 160 9.38 9.33 -4.89
C ARG A 160 8.11 9.48 -4.04
N VAL A 161 7.92 8.62 -3.04
CA VAL A 161 6.83 8.75 -2.07
C VAL A 161 6.91 10.09 -1.32
N ALA A 162 8.10 10.46 -0.83
CA ALA A 162 8.29 11.70 -0.08
C ALA A 162 8.13 12.96 -0.96
N MET A 163 8.61 12.91 -2.21
CA MET A 163 8.54 13.99 -3.20
C MET A 163 7.10 14.38 -3.55
N MET A 164 6.12 13.50 -3.35
CA MET A 164 4.72 13.85 -3.55
C MET A 164 4.27 15.06 -2.72
N ASP A 165 4.90 15.33 -1.57
CA ASP A 165 4.58 16.50 -0.76
C ASP A 165 5.30 17.78 -1.17
N ALA A 166 6.40 17.70 -1.92
CA ALA A 166 7.21 18.87 -2.29
C ALA A 166 6.54 19.79 -3.31
N TYR A 167 5.64 19.26 -4.13
CA TYR A 167 4.96 20.01 -5.19
C TYR A 167 3.56 20.52 -4.76
N LYS A 168 3.29 20.68 -3.45
CA LYS A 168 1.98 21.09 -2.89
C LYS A 168 1.78 22.60 -2.86
#